data_AF-A0A8T7H8I8-F1
#
_entry.id   AF-A0A8T7H8I8-F1
#
_cell.length_a   1.000
_cell.length_b   1.000
_cell.length_c   1.000
_cell.angle_alpha   90.00
_cell.angle_beta   90.00
_cell.angle_gamma   90.00
#
_symmetry.space_group_name_H-M   'P 1'
#
loop_
_entity.id
_entity.type
_entity.pdbx_description
1 polymer ?
#
loop_
_entity_poly.entity_id
_entity_poly.type
_entity_poly.pdbx_seq_one_letter_code
_entity_poly.pdbx_strand_id
1 'polypeptide(L)'
;KTNPRIDINKLYVSPLDVSWNAVKINKLGTLEHRGMDTNFLSILFAIATIYKFSLKKIQREFLEVLPTDFGITDSFKIENGVLFIPPHTHVRNKLQLWGAYNGYSKKEMYNYAKRFFNFARSVTPKKYSKLVNPLKEMIDKKESISDKILKYSKRKGYLVDNKISKSDGCELALYYAKKFHDDLEKTKEILTHIKSL
;
A
#
# COMPACT_ATOMS: atom_id res chain seq x y z
N LYS A 1 -11.40 20.09 25.03
CA LYS A 1 -11.35 21.57 24.90
C LYS A 1 -10.25 21.91 23.91
N THR A 2 -10.59 22.52 22.78
CA THR A 2 -9.61 23.03 21.80
C THR A 2 -8.86 24.19 22.45
N ASN A 3 -7.54 24.26 22.23
CA ASN A 3 -6.72 25.35 22.71
C ASN A 3 -7.25 26.66 22.08
N PRO A 4 -7.59 27.70 22.86
CA PRO A 4 -8.18 28.94 22.33
C PRO A 4 -7.23 29.72 21.39
N ARG A 5 -5.95 29.34 21.31
CA ARG A 5 -4.98 29.88 20.33
C ARG A 5 -5.05 29.18 18.96
N ILE A 6 -5.82 28.10 18.82
CA ILE A 6 -5.95 27.34 17.58
C ILE A 6 -7.26 27.70 16.91
N ASP A 7 -7.15 28.48 15.84
CA ASP A 7 -8.26 28.77 14.93
C ASP A 7 -8.40 27.64 13.90
N ILE A 8 -9.33 26.72 14.14
CA ILE A 8 -9.60 25.57 13.28
C ILE A 8 -10.00 26.02 11.87
N ASN A 9 -10.69 27.15 11.73
CA ASN A 9 -11.15 27.66 10.44
C ASN A 9 -9.98 28.19 9.58
N LYS A 10 -8.87 28.60 10.21
CA LYS A 10 -7.63 28.94 9.50
C LYS A 10 -6.83 27.70 9.07
N LEU A 11 -6.90 26.61 9.84
CA LEU A 11 -6.15 25.39 9.55
C LEU A 11 -6.87 24.48 8.54
N TYR A 12 -8.20 24.48 8.57
CA TYR A 12 -9.07 23.62 7.77
C TYR A 12 -10.11 24.51 7.07
N VAL A 13 -9.70 25.09 5.94
CA VAL A 13 -10.50 26.08 5.20
C VAL A 13 -11.70 25.40 4.51
N SER A 14 -11.60 24.10 4.22
CA SER A 14 -12.67 23.31 3.65
C SER A 14 -13.12 22.17 4.58
N PRO A 15 -14.41 21.82 4.62
CA PRO A 15 -14.88 20.56 5.22
C PRO A 15 -14.16 19.32 4.66
N LEU A 16 -13.65 19.40 3.43
CA LEU A 16 -12.81 18.34 2.85
C LEU A 16 -11.48 18.19 3.60
N ASP A 17 -10.99 19.23 4.26
CA ASP A 17 -9.71 19.21 4.95
C ASP A 17 -9.72 18.27 6.17
N VAL A 18 -10.87 18.14 6.84
CA VAL A 18 -11.08 17.26 8.00
C VAL A 18 -11.62 15.86 7.62
N SER A 19 -11.83 15.58 6.33
CA SER A 19 -12.38 14.30 5.88
C SER A 19 -11.31 13.18 5.84
N TRP A 20 -11.47 12.16 6.69
CA TRP A 20 -10.58 10.99 6.77
C TRP A 20 -11.03 9.84 5.87
N ASN A 21 -11.02 10.08 4.56
CA ASN A 21 -11.27 9.06 3.54
C ASN A 21 -9.97 8.38 3.08
N ALA A 22 -10.07 7.13 2.58
CA ALA A 22 -8.93 6.35 2.07
C ALA A 22 -8.26 7.01 0.84
N VAL A 23 -9.04 7.76 0.07
CA VAL A 23 -8.56 8.64 -1.01
C VAL A 23 -9.21 10.01 -0.81
N LYS A 24 -8.44 11.08 -0.99
CA LYS A 24 -8.90 12.47 -0.83
C LYS A 24 -8.44 13.32 -2.01
N ILE A 25 -9.32 14.19 -2.49
CA ILE A 25 -8.90 15.32 -3.33
C ILE A 25 -8.44 16.42 -2.39
N ASN A 26 -7.18 16.83 -2.50
CA ASN A 26 -6.65 17.90 -1.64
C ASN A 26 -6.81 19.28 -2.29
N LYS A 27 -6.55 20.34 -1.51
CA LYS A 27 -6.63 21.74 -1.94
C LYS A 27 -5.76 22.11 -3.15
N LEU A 28 -4.78 21.28 -3.48
CA LEU A 28 -3.91 21.46 -4.65
C LEU A 28 -4.46 20.77 -5.91
N GLY A 29 -5.66 20.18 -5.84
CA GLY A 29 -6.28 19.47 -6.96
C GLY A 29 -5.65 18.10 -7.24
N THR A 30 -4.92 17.52 -6.28
CA THR A 30 -4.29 16.19 -6.44
C THR A 30 -5.05 15.11 -5.66
N LEU A 31 -4.92 13.86 -6.12
CA LEU A 31 -5.43 12.69 -5.41
C LEU A 31 -4.41 12.20 -4.37
N GLU A 32 -4.80 12.21 -3.11
CA GLU A 32 -4.01 11.73 -1.98
C GLU A 32 -4.48 10.32 -1.61
N HIS A 33 -3.57 9.34 -1.66
CA HIS A 33 -3.82 7.98 -1.18
C HIS A 33 -3.39 7.84 0.28
N ARG A 34 -4.30 7.38 1.14
CA ARG A 34 -4.18 7.53 2.61
C ARG A 34 -4.39 6.23 3.38
N GLY A 35 -4.71 5.15 2.70
CA GLY A 35 -4.99 3.85 3.32
C GLY A 35 -3.78 2.95 3.55
N MET A 36 -2.55 3.46 3.44
CA MET A 36 -1.33 2.66 3.55
C MET A 36 -0.64 2.90 4.89
N ASP A 37 -0.26 1.83 5.57
CA ASP A 37 0.59 1.90 6.75
C ASP A 37 2.00 2.42 6.40
N THR A 38 2.62 3.13 7.33
CA THR A 38 4.06 3.41 7.23
C THR A 38 4.82 2.08 7.17
N ASN A 39 5.78 2.01 6.26
CA ASN A 39 6.50 0.78 5.96
C ASN A 39 7.98 1.05 5.67
N PHE A 40 8.73 -0.01 5.41
CA PHE A 40 10.08 0.08 4.85
C PHE A 40 10.08 0.92 3.57
N LEU A 41 11.14 1.69 3.35
CA LEU A 41 11.23 2.63 2.23
C LEU A 41 11.18 1.91 0.89
N SER A 42 11.78 0.72 0.79
CA SER A 42 11.71 -0.11 -0.41
C SER A 42 10.25 -0.39 -0.82
N ILE A 43 9.37 -0.66 0.15
CA ILE A 43 7.95 -0.90 -0.08
C ILE A 43 7.23 0.41 -0.44
N LEU A 44 7.51 1.51 0.26
CA LEU A 44 6.91 2.81 -0.04
C LEU A 44 7.22 3.25 -1.48
N PHE A 45 8.49 3.16 -1.90
CA PHE A 45 8.90 3.49 -3.26
C PHE A 45 8.36 2.51 -4.29
N ALA A 46 8.28 1.22 -3.97
CA ALA A 46 7.66 0.24 -4.85
C ALA A 46 6.18 0.59 -5.12
N ILE A 47 5.41 0.90 -4.08
CA ILE A 47 3.99 1.27 -4.18
C ILE A 47 3.83 2.58 -4.97
N ALA A 48 4.61 3.61 -4.62
CA ALA A 48 4.59 4.88 -5.34
C ALA A 48 4.91 4.71 -6.83
N THR A 49 5.86 3.82 -7.16
CA THR A 49 6.24 3.51 -8.54
C THR A 49 5.10 2.86 -9.30
N ILE A 50 4.51 1.80 -8.76
CA ILE A 50 3.42 1.08 -9.45
C ILE A 50 2.16 1.96 -9.57
N TYR A 51 1.87 2.82 -8.58
CA TYR A 51 0.79 3.80 -8.66
C TYR A 51 1.03 4.83 -9.76
N LYS A 52 2.22 5.43 -9.80
CA LYS A 52 2.59 6.40 -10.83
C LYS A 52 2.37 5.84 -12.24
N PHE A 53 2.85 4.63 -12.51
CA PHE A 53 2.73 4.05 -13.85
C PHE A 53 1.33 3.52 -14.16
N SER A 54 0.61 3.00 -13.17
CA SER A 54 -0.81 2.62 -13.34
C SER A 54 -1.69 3.83 -13.67
N LEU A 55 -1.56 4.92 -12.91
CA LEU A 55 -2.30 6.15 -13.15
C LEU A 55 -1.91 6.79 -14.49
N LYS A 56 -0.61 6.80 -14.81
CA LYS A 56 -0.11 7.28 -16.11
C LYS A 56 -0.70 6.48 -17.27
N LYS A 57 -0.81 5.15 -17.15
CA LYS A 57 -1.45 4.29 -18.15
C LYS A 57 -2.91 4.70 -18.36
N ILE A 58 -3.68 4.75 -17.28
CA ILE A 58 -5.11 5.11 -17.31
C ILE A 58 -5.31 6.48 -17.95
N GLN A 59 -4.53 7.49 -17.52
CA GLN A 59 -4.69 8.87 -17.98
C GLN A 59 -4.21 9.09 -19.42
N ARG A 60 -3.08 8.51 -19.83
CA ARG A 60 -2.49 8.78 -21.15
C ARG A 60 -3.09 7.96 -22.28
N GLU A 61 -3.65 6.80 -21.95
CA GLU A 61 -4.32 5.95 -22.92
C GLU A 61 -5.85 6.05 -22.84
N PHE A 62 -6.35 7.03 -22.07
CA PHE A 62 -7.78 7.32 -21.93
C PHE A 62 -8.60 6.08 -21.60
N LEU A 63 -8.08 5.22 -20.72
CA LEU A 63 -8.79 4.01 -20.34
C LEU A 63 -10.06 4.39 -19.57
N GLU A 64 -11.20 3.88 -20.02
CA GLU A 64 -12.44 3.95 -19.25
C GLU A 64 -12.32 3.01 -18.05
N VAL A 65 -12.55 3.50 -16.83
CA VAL A 65 -12.52 2.65 -15.64
C VAL A 65 -13.95 2.32 -15.23
N LEU A 66 -14.35 1.06 -15.43
CA LEU A 66 -15.72 0.62 -15.20
C LEU A 66 -15.82 -0.31 -13.99
N PRO A 67 -16.57 0.06 -12.93
CA PRO A 67 -16.89 -0.85 -11.84
C PRO A 67 -17.92 -1.89 -12.26
N THR A 68 -17.61 -3.18 -12.14
CA THR A 68 -18.49 -4.30 -12.55
C THR A 68 -18.41 -5.46 -11.58
N ASP A 69 -19.48 -6.25 -11.47
CA ASP A 69 -19.50 -7.43 -10.58
C ASP A 69 -18.48 -8.49 -11.01
N PHE A 70 -18.28 -8.71 -12.31
CA PHE A 70 -17.22 -9.61 -12.79
C PHE A 70 -15.81 -9.07 -12.45
N GLY A 71 -15.67 -7.75 -12.30
CA GLY A 71 -14.46 -7.10 -11.81
C GLY A 71 -14.06 -7.55 -10.39
N ILE A 72 -14.96 -8.17 -9.62
CA ILE A 72 -14.63 -8.82 -8.35
C ILE A 72 -13.68 -10.01 -8.57
N THR A 73 -13.99 -10.84 -9.57
CA THR A 73 -13.23 -12.05 -9.90
C THR A 73 -12.11 -11.81 -10.90
N ASP A 74 -12.26 -10.84 -11.80
CA ASP A 74 -11.34 -10.55 -12.91
C ASP A 74 -10.93 -9.06 -12.95
N SER A 75 -10.57 -8.52 -11.77
CA SER A 75 -10.14 -7.13 -11.61
C SER A 75 -8.90 -6.78 -12.43
N PHE A 76 -8.84 -5.56 -12.92
CA PHE A 76 -7.71 -4.94 -13.65
C PHE A 76 -7.43 -5.54 -15.02
N LYS A 77 -8.40 -6.26 -15.60
CA LYS A 77 -8.36 -6.64 -17.01
C LYS A 77 -8.71 -5.43 -17.88
N ILE A 78 -8.00 -5.30 -19.01
CA ILE A 78 -8.28 -4.29 -20.02
C ILE A 78 -8.87 -4.99 -21.25
N GLU A 79 -10.06 -4.59 -21.66
CA GLU A 79 -10.67 -5.04 -22.92
C GLU A 79 -11.26 -3.83 -23.65
N ASN A 80 -10.93 -3.68 -24.93
CA ASN A 80 -11.46 -2.60 -25.78
C ASN A 80 -11.30 -1.19 -25.18
N GLY A 81 -10.20 -0.93 -24.48
CA GLY A 81 -9.96 0.37 -23.82
C GLY A 81 -10.63 0.54 -22.45
N VAL A 82 -11.35 -0.47 -21.95
CA VAL A 82 -12.02 -0.44 -20.65
C VAL A 82 -11.22 -1.25 -19.63
N LEU A 83 -10.87 -0.64 -18.50
CA LEU A 83 -10.27 -1.27 -17.33
C LEU A 83 -11.37 -1.61 -16.31
N PHE A 84 -11.60 -2.90 -16.07
CA PHE A 84 -12.63 -3.33 -15.13
C PHE A 84 -12.12 -3.39 -13.70
N ILE A 85 -12.92 -2.87 -12.76
CA ILE A 85 -12.61 -2.89 -11.32
C ILE A 85 -13.81 -3.41 -10.51
N PRO A 86 -13.61 -3.88 -9.27
CA PRO A 86 -14.74 -4.24 -8.41
C PRO A 86 -15.62 -3.02 -8.10
N PRO A 87 -16.93 -3.21 -7.83
CA PRO A 87 -17.82 -2.13 -7.40
C PRO A 87 -17.35 -1.55 -6.06
N HIS A 88 -17.59 -0.25 -5.84
CA HIS A 88 -17.13 0.44 -4.63
C HIS A 88 -17.65 -0.24 -3.34
N THR A 89 -18.87 -0.78 -3.37
CA THR A 89 -19.49 -1.49 -2.25
C THR A 89 -18.70 -2.73 -1.87
N HIS A 90 -18.20 -3.48 -2.86
CA HIS A 90 -17.34 -4.63 -2.63
C HIS A 90 -15.98 -4.21 -2.06
N VAL A 91 -15.37 -3.16 -2.62
CA VAL A 91 -14.10 -2.63 -2.11
C VAL A 91 -14.23 -2.21 -0.64
N ARG A 92 -15.24 -1.40 -0.32
CA ARG A 92 -15.47 -0.83 1.01
C ARG A 92 -15.88 -1.88 2.05
N ASN A 93 -16.84 -2.74 1.71
CA ASN A 93 -17.45 -3.64 2.70
C ASN A 93 -16.73 -4.99 2.83
N LYS A 94 -15.90 -5.37 1.84
CA LYS A 94 -15.21 -6.66 1.82
C LYS A 94 -13.69 -6.51 1.75
N LEU A 95 -13.16 -5.93 0.67
CA LEU A 95 -11.70 -5.90 0.45
C LEU A 95 -10.95 -5.09 1.52
N GLN A 96 -11.48 -3.94 1.94
CA GLN A 96 -10.87 -3.16 3.02
C GLN A 96 -10.87 -3.93 4.35
N LEU A 97 -11.97 -4.59 4.69
CA LEU A 97 -12.07 -5.42 5.89
C LEU A 97 -11.06 -6.58 5.85
N TRP A 98 -11.03 -7.33 4.74
CA TRP A 98 -10.10 -8.45 4.59
C TRP A 98 -8.65 -7.99 4.55
N GLY A 99 -8.36 -6.84 3.93
CA GLY A 99 -7.03 -6.23 3.94
C GLY A 99 -6.53 -5.93 5.35
N ALA A 100 -7.40 -5.38 6.21
CA ALA A 100 -7.05 -5.03 7.59
C ALA A 100 -6.91 -6.24 8.51
N TYR A 101 -7.85 -7.20 8.44
CA TYR A 101 -7.92 -8.30 9.42
C TYR A 101 -7.22 -9.59 8.96
N ASN A 102 -7.20 -9.86 7.65
CA ASN A 102 -6.74 -11.14 7.11
C ASN A 102 -5.48 -11.01 6.25
N GLY A 103 -5.29 -9.87 5.57
CA GLY A 103 -4.24 -9.70 4.57
C GLY A 103 -4.29 -10.78 3.48
N TYR A 104 -3.15 -11.41 3.21
CA TYR A 104 -3.04 -12.45 2.17
C TYR A 104 -3.58 -13.83 2.57
N SER A 105 -3.95 -14.04 3.84
CA SER A 105 -4.58 -15.30 4.26
C SER A 105 -5.98 -15.48 3.67
N LYS A 106 -6.68 -14.38 3.36
CA LYS A 106 -7.96 -14.40 2.65
C LYS A 106 -7.71 -14.51 1.14
N LYS A 107 -8.10 -15.63 0.55
CA LYS A 107 -7.86 -15.97 -0.88
C LYS A 107 -8.33 -14.87 -1.83
N GLU A 108 -9.50 -14.30 -1.58
CA GLU A 108 -10.11 -13.26 -2.41
C GLU A 108 -9.28 -11.96 -2.37
N MET A 109 -8.84 -11.56 -1.18
CA MET A 109 -7.96 -10.39 -1.00
C MET A 109 -6.59 -10.62 -1.64
N TYR A 110 -6.01 -11.81 -1.45
CA TYR A 110 -4.76 -12.20 -2.10
C TYR A 110 -4.86 -12.13 -3.63
N ASN A 111 -5.91 -12.71 -4.21
CA ASN A 111 -6.12 -12.72 -5.65
C ASN A 111 -6.31 -11.31 -6.20
N TYR A 112 -7.06 -10.45 -5.49
CA TYR A 112 -7.21 -9.04 -5.84
C TYR A 112 -5.85 -8.31 -5.85
N ALA A 113 -5.06 -8.45 -4.78
CA ALA A 113 -3.74 -7.85 -4.69
C ALA A 113 -2.78 -8.36 -5.78
N LYS A 114 -2.82 -9.67 -6.07
CA LYS A 114 -2.01 -10.29 -7.12
C LYS A 114 -2.38 -9.77 -8.51
N ARG A 115 -3.68 -9.65 -8.83
CA ARG A 115 -4.14 -9.09 -10.11
C ARG A 115 -3.75 -7.63 -10.26
N PHE A 116 -3.95 -6.83 -9.21
CA PHE A 116 -3.48 -5.44 -9.20
C PHE A 116 -1.99 -5.35 -9.47
N PHE A 117 -1.19 -6.13 -8.73
CA PHE A 117 0.26 -6.16 -8.90
C PHE A 117 0.68 -6.56 -10.32
N ASN A 118 0.03 -7.57 -10.92
CA ASN A 118 0.31 -8.00 -12.28
C ASN A 118 0.02 -6.92 -13.32
N PHE A 119 -1.14 -6.26 -13.22
CA PHE A 119 -1.48 -5.10 -14.05
C PHE A 119 -0.44 -3.99 -13.87
N ALA A 120 -0.19 -3.58 -12.63
CA ALA A 120 0.68 -2.45 -12.36
C ALA A 120 2.14 -2.72 -12.78
N ARG A 121 2.59 -3.97 -12.67
CA ARG A 121 3.90 -4.42 -13.15
C ARG A 121 3.97 -4.43 -14.68
N SER A 122 2.92 -4.82 -15.39
CA SER A 122 2.94 -4.86 -16.86
C SER A 122 3.07 -3.47 -17.50
N VAL A 123 2.60 -2.44 -16.79
CA VAL A 123 2.69 -1.03 -17.23
C VAL A 123 3.89 -0.27 -16.65
N THR A 124 4.63 -0.89 -15.72
CA THR A 124 5.83 -0.28 -15.12
C THR A 124 7.07 -0.54 -16.00
N PRO A 125 7.86 0.49 -16.37
CA PRO A 125 9.06 0.28 -17.18
C PRO A 125 10.07 -0.66 -16.51
N LYS A 126 10.69 -1.53 -17.31
CA LYS A 126 11.62 -2.58 -16.84
C LYS A 126 12.76 -2.05 -15.97
N LYS A 127 13.22 -0.81 -16.19
CA LYS A 127 14.28 -0.20 -15.36
C LYS A 127 13.91 -0.07 -13.88
N TYR A 128 12.62 -0.01 -13.55
CA TYR A 128 12.13 0.02 -12.16
C TYR A 128 11.88 -1.37 -11.56
N SER A 129 12.17 -2.46 -12.28
CA SER A 129 11.90 -3.84 -11.81
C SER A 129 12.51 -4.13 -10.44
N LYS A 130 13.79 -3.76 -10.22
CA LYS A 130 14.46 -3.91 -8.92
C LYS A 130 13.73 -3.16 -7.80
N LEU A 131 13.17 -1.99 -8.09
CA LEU A 131 12.43 -1.19 -7.11
C LEU A 131 11.08 -1.80 -6.75
N VAL A 132 10.46 -2.56 -7.67
CA VAL A 132 9.15 -3.19 -7.48
C VAL A 132 9.25 -4.59 -6.84
N ASN A 133 10.44 -5.20 -6.84
CA ASN A 133 10.68 -6.54 -6.29
C ASN A 133 10.18 -6.76 -4.85
N PRO A 134 10.29 -5.81 -3.89
CA PRO A 134 9.77 -6.01 -2.54
C PRO A 134 8.28 -6.39 -2.52
N LEU A 135 7.47 -5.79 -3.40
CA LEU A 135 6.05 -6.13 -3.52
C LEU A 135 5.83 -7.50 -4.16
N LYS A 136 6.64 -7.83 -5.19
CA LYS A 136 6.64 -9.17 -5.79
C LYS A 136 6.86 -10.23 -4.72
N GLU A 137 7.86 -10.04 -3.87
CA GLU A 137 8.17 -10.97 -2.79
C GLU A 137 7.03 -11.10 -1.78
N MET A 138 6.39 -9.99 -1.38
CA MET A 138 5.25 -10.03 -0.47
C MET A 138 4.08 -10.84 -1.05
N ILE A 139 3.77 -10.65 -2.33
CA ILE A 139 2.72 -11.39 -3.04
C ILE A 139 3.10 -12.86 -3.20
N ASP A 140 4.32 -13.17 -3.63
CA ASP A 140 4.75 -14.55 -3.86
C ASP A 140 4.80 -15.36 -2.56
N LYS A 141 5.32 -14.75 -1.48
CA LYS A 141 5.41 -15.38 -0.15
C LYS A 141 4.08 -15.33 0.61
N LYS A 142 3.07 -14.62 0.10
CA LYS A 142 1.81 -14.33 0.78
C LYS A 142 2.04 -13.79 2.19
N GLU A 143 2.98 -12.87 2.32
CA GLU A 143 3.47 -12.40 3.61
C GLU A 143 3.64 -10.87 3.63
N SER A 144 2.90 -10.21 4.52
CA SER A 144 3.03 -8.78 4.81
C SER A 144 4.17 -8.49 5.81
N ILE A 145 4.48 -7.22 6.04
CA ILE A 145 5.42 -6.86 7.11
C ILE A 145 4.85 -7.20 8.50
N SER A 146 3.54 -7.03 8.71
CA SER A 146 2.86 -7.44 9.94
C SER A 146 3.01 -8.94 10.20
N ASP A 147 2.88 -9.77 9.16
CA ASP A 147 3.11 -11.21 9.27
C ASP A 147 4.55 -11.54 9.68
N LYS A 148 5.54 -10.83 9.11
CA LYS A 148 6.95 -10.99 9.48
C LYS A 148 7.20 -10.61 10.93
N ILE A 149 6.60 -9.51 11.41
CA ILE A 149 6.68 -9.06 12.80
C ILE A 149 6.12 -10.14 13.72
N LEU A 150 4.91 -10.62 13.45
CA LEU A 150 4.27 -11.67 14.25
C LEU A 150 5.08 -12.97 14.28
N LYS A 151 5.60 -13.42 13.13
CA LYS A 151 6.45 -14.62 13.06
C LYS A 151 7.75 -14.44 13.83
N TYR A 152 8.39 -13.27 13.73
CA TYR A 152 9.60 -12.97 14.49
C TYR A 152 9.32 -12.98 16.00
N SER A 153 8.27 -12.28 16.45
CA SER A 153 7.89 -12.22 17.86
C SER A 153 7.57 -13.59 18.44
N LYS A 154 6.81 -14.43 17.71
CA LYS A 154 6.51 -15.81 18.14
C LYS A 154 7.78 -16.64 18.27
N ARG A 155 8.68 -16.60 17.28
CA ARG A 155 9.95 -17.34 17.32
C ARG A 155 10.85 -16.91 18.48
N LYS A 156 10.79 -15.64 18.88
CA LYS A 156 11.55 -15.10 20.02
C LYS A 156 10.88 -15.32 21.38
N GLY A 157 9.65 -15.83 21.41
CA GLY A 157 8.89 -16.00 22.66
C GLY A 157 8.34 -14.68 23.22
N TYR A 158 8.37 -13.59 22.46
CA TYR A 158 7.89 -12.26 22.91
C TYR A 158 6.37 -12.16 23.03
N LEU A 159 5.64 -13.08 22.39
CA LEU A 159 4.19 -13.08 22.37
C LEU A 159 3.65 -14.20 23.26
N VAL A 160 3.22 -13.85 24.47
CA VAL A 160 2.61 -14.77 25.44
C VAL A 160 1.17 -14.31 25.67
N ASP A 161 0.20 -15.22 25.48
CA ASP A 161 -1.24 -14.92 25.61
C ASP A 161 -1.70 -13.68 24.81
N ASN A 162 -1.17 -13.53 23.59
CA ASN A 162 -1.40 -12.37 22.71
C ASN A 162 -0.98 -11.01 23.29
N LYS A 163 -0.10 -11.02 24.29
CA LYS A 163 0.49 -9.82 24.89
C LYS A 163 2.00 -9.80 24.66
N ILE A 164 2.54 -8.60 24.61
CA ILE A 164 3.99 -8.36 24.56
C ILE A 164 4.38 -7.55 25.79
N SER A 165 5.45 -7.96 26.46
CA SER A 165 5.99 -7.20 27.59
C SER A 165 6.65 -5.91 27.08
N LYS A 166 6.88 -4.95 27.98
CA LYS A 166 7.56 -3.69 27.60
C LYS A 166 8.99 -3.95 27.11
N SER A 167 9.73 -4.82 27.78
CA SER A 167 11.11 -5.16 27.39
C SER A 167 11.16 -5.82 26.02
N ASP A 168 10.30 -6.80 25.77
CA ASP A 168 10.22 -7.49 24.48
C ASP A 168 9.78 -6.54 23.36
N GLY A 169 8.84 -5.63 23.66
CA GLY A 169 8.42 -4.58 22.74
C GLY A 169 9.56 -3.64 22.35
N CYS A 170 10.41 -3.26 23.31
CA CYS A 170 11.61 -2.47 23.05
C CYS A 170 12.61 -3.22 22.16
N GLU A 171 12.88 -4.50 22.44
CA GLU A 171 13.78 -5.31 21.61
C GLU A 171 13.25 -5.49 20.19
N LEU A 172 11.94 -5.74 20.05
CA LEU A 172 11.27 -5.83 18.76
C LEU A 172 11.40 -4.52 17.97
N ALA A 173 11.16 -3.37 18.63
CA ALA A 173 11.29 -2.06 18.01
C ALA A 173 12.73 -1.79 17.54
N LEU A 174 13.73 -2.08 18.38
CA LEU A 174 15.15 -1.92 18.01
C LEU A 174 15.55 -2.82 16.84
N TYR A 175 15.08 -4.06 16.82
CA TYR A 175 15.34 -4.99 15.72
C TYR A 175 14.77 -4.47 14.39
N TYR A 176 13.53 -3.98 14.38
CA TYR A 176 12.90 -3.45 13.17
C TYR A 176 13.43 -2.07 12.78
N ALA A 177 13.88 -1.25 13.73
CA ALA A 177 14.58 0.00 13.44
C ALA A 177 15.90 -0.25 12.70
N LYS A 178 16.70 -1.24 13.14
CA LYS A 178 17.91 -1.65 12.42
C LYS A 178 17.58 -2.13 11.00
N LYS A 179 16.55 -2.97 10.85
CA LYS A 179 16.10 -3.42 9.52
C LYS A 179 15.64 -2.28 8.61
N PHE A 180 14.98 -1.28 9.17
CA PHE A 180 14.57 -0.09 8.44
C PHE A 180 15.80 0.69 7.93
N HIS A 181 16.83 0.83 8.77
CA HIS A 181 18.09 1.45 8.36
C HIS A 181 18.78 0.66 7.23
N ASP A 182 18.87 -0.66 7.35
CA ASP A 182 19.45 -1.52 6.30
C ASP A 182 18.65 -1.44 4.98
N ASP A 183 17.32 -1.34 5.07
CA ASP A 183 16.43 -1.17 3.91
C ASP A 183 16.60 0.20 3.23
N LEU A 184 16.78 1.27 4.02
CA LEU A 184 17.06 2.62 3.53
C LEU A 184 18.31 2.63 2.66
N GLU A 185 19.42 2.09 3.14
CA GLU A 185 20.69 2.12 2.40
C GLU A 185 20.58 1.34 1.08
N LYS A 186 20.01 0.13 1.11
CA LYS A 186 19.74 -0.66 -0.12
C LYS A 186 18.82 0.07 -1.10
N THR A 187 17.80 0.75 -0.59
CA THR A 187 16.86 1.50 -1.43
C THR A 187 17.56 2.68 -2.10
N LYS A 188 18.45 3.40 -1.39
CA LYS A 188 19.27 4.47 -1.98
C LYS A 188 20.13 3.94 -3.13
N GLU A 189 20.80 2.81 -2.95
CA GLU A 189 21.62 2.19 -4.00
C GLU A 189 20.80 1.88 -5.26
N ILE A 190 19.61 1.27 -5.09
CA ILE A 190 18.70 0.99 -6.20
C ILE A 190 18.28 2.29 -6.91
N LEU A 191 17.94 3.33 -6.16
CA LEU A 191 17.52 4.62 -6.74
C LEU A 191 18.67 5.30 -7.49
N THR A 192 19.89 5.26 -6.98
CA THR A 192 21.08 5.79 -7.66
C THR A 192 21.33 5.05 -8.96
N HIS A 193 21.26 3.72 -8.95
CA HIS A 193 21.38 2.91 -10.17
C HIS A 193 20.29 3.20 -11.19
N ILE A 194 19.03 3.39 -10.77
CA ILE A 194 17.94 3.76 -11.69
C ILE A 194 18.16 5.15 -12.29
N LYS A 195 18.72 6.11 -11.53
CA LYS A 195 19.04 7.44 -12.04
C LYS A 195 20.16 7.43 -13.08
N SER A 196 21.08 6.47 -13.00
CA SER A 196 22.16 6.31 -13.98
C SER A 196 21.74 5.57 -15.26
N LEU A 197 20.48 5.08 -15.35
CA LEU A 197 19.89 4.39 -16.50
C LEU A 197 18.91 5.27 -17.28
#